data_AF-A0A7C3EE56-F1
#
_entry.id   AF-A0A7C3EE56-F1
#
_cell.length_a   1.000
_cell.length_b   1.000
_cell.length_c   1.000
_cell.angle_alpha   90.00
_cell.angle_beta   90.00
_cell.angle_gamma   90.00
#
_symmetry.space_group_name_H-M   'P 1'
#
loop_
_entity.id
_entity.type
_entity.pdbx_description
1 polymer ?
#
loop_
_entity_poly.entity_id
_entity_poly.type
_entity_poly.pdbx_seq_one_letter_code
_entity_poly.pdbx_strand_id
1 'polypeptide(L)'
;MRSSVAIIALAMSLMILSFVGQAFADDAYIGDPQNPIEISDWHLLPFNHPDNSPYKGWAFVFVKNTSQQAWGDFHFKIFSYDGSDVSSVDFKDASMGGMDPISTQTGLTWTINNTVVGAEMSLYFYGDPVLPGQFAQFQVYTDNTAGKVNFGLMIWPSPVPEPSVLLALSSGLIGAAGFAWRKRR
;
A
#
# COMPACT_ATOMS: atom_id res chain seq x y z
N MET A 1 11.81 -51.67 21.21
CA MET A 1 10.72 -50.94 20.51
C MET A 1 10.30 -49.77 21.39
N ARG A 2 10.04 -48.61 20.77
CA ARG A 2 9.64 -47.31 21.37
C ARG A 2 10.82 -46.35 21.60
N SER A 3 10.55 -45.08 21.27
CA SER A 3 11.35 -43.88 21.52
C SER A 3 12.34 -43.43 20.43
N SER A 4 11.89 -43.04 19.23
CA SER A 4 12.73 -42.22 18.33
C SER A 4 12.00 -41.27 17.36
N VAL A 5 10.68 -41.11 17.39
CA VAL A 5 9.96 -40.35 16.34
C VAL A 5 9.40 -38.99 16.81
N ALA A 6 9.44 -38.69 18.10
CA ALA A 6 8.76 -37.51 18.65
C ALA A 6 9.62 -36.22 18.77
N ILE A 7 10.88 -36.22 18.29
CA ILE A 7 11.80 -35.09 18.52
C ILE A 7 11.97 -34.17 17.29
N ILE A 8 11.59 -34.61 16.08
CA ILE A 8 11.82 -33.82 14.86
C ILE A 8 10.70 -32.78 14.62
N ALA A 9 9.49 -32.98 15.14
CA ALA A 9 8.38 -32.05 14.92
C ALA A 9 8.45 -30.76 15.78
N LEU A 10 9.18 -30.77 16.90
CA LEU A 10 9.29 -29.59 17.78
C LEU A 10 10.40 -28.62 17.35
N ALA A 11 11.39 -29.07 16.57
CA ALA A 11 12.49 -28.23 16.09
C ALA A 11 12.15 -27.42 14.83
N MET A 12 11.04 -27.74 14.13
CA MET A 12 10.59 -27.02 12.94
C MET A 12 9.51 -25.95 13.22
N SER A 13 8.93 -25.90 14.42
CA SER A 13 7.91 -24.89 14.77
C SER A 13 8.49 -23.65 15.46
N LEU A 14 9.82 -23.51 15.55
CA LEU A 14 10.50 -22.43 16.27
C LEU A 14 11.54 -21.69 15.42
N MET A 15 11.33 -21.63 14.10
CA MET A 15 12.13 -20.81 13.17
C MET A 15 11.23 -20.06 12.18
N ILE A 16 10.14 -19.46 12.69
CA ILE A 16 9.62 -18.23 12.10
C ILE A 16 9.85 -17.14 13.15
N LEU A 17 11.12 -16.97 13.52
CA LEU A 17 11.58 -15.70 14.05
C LEU A 17 11.58 -14.76 12.85
N SER A 18 10.44 -14.08 12.74
CA SER A 18 10.25 -12.79 12.10
C SER A 18 11.59 -12.12 11.81
N PHE A 19 12.01 -12.14 10.55
CA PHE A 19 12.96 -11.16 10.05
C PHE A 19 12.26 -9.80 10.11
N VAL A 20 12.18 -9.23 11.32
CA VAL A 20 11.93 -7.82 11.50
C VAL A 20 13.27 -7.19 11.17
N GLY A 21 13.47 -6.84 9.90
CA GLY A 21 14.58 -5.98 9.52
C GLY A 21 14.54 -4.78 10.45
N GLN A 22 15.57 -4.61 11.28
CA GLN A 22 15.72 -3.39 12.07
C GLN A 22 16.08 -2.28 11.09
N ALA A 23 15.05 -1.61 10.56
CA ALA A 23 15.21 -0.33 9.91
C ALA A 23 15.61 0.66 11.02
N PHE A 24 16.86 1.07 11.03
CA PHE A 24 17.31 2.19 11.84
C PHE A 24 16.77 3.45 11.16
N ALA A 25 16.02 4.26 11.90
CA ALA A 25 15.57 5.57 11.47
C ALA A 25 16.62 6.37 10.66
N ASP A 26 16.13 7.09 9.66
CA ASP A 26 16.70 7.18 8.30
C ASP A 26 16.10 6.09 7.42
N ASP A 27 15.14 6.48 6.58
CA ASP A 27 14.61 5.68 5.49
C ASP A 27 14.06 4.28 5.88
N ALA A 28 12.74 4.12 5.94
CA ALA A 28 12.08 2.83 6.14
C ALA A 28 12.10 2.00 4.85
N TYR A 29 12.38 0.70 4.97
CA TYR A 29 12.29 -0.24 3.84
C TYR A 29 11.23 -1.31 4.15
N ILE A 30 10.17 -1.34 3.37
CA ILE A 30 9.10 -2.33 3.41
C ILE A 30 9.27 -3.24 2.19
N GLY A 31 9.85 -4.41 2.43
CA GLY A 31 10.34 -5.30 1.36
C GLY A 31 11.62 -4.78 0.70
N ASP A 32 12.06 -5.47 -0.33
CA ASP A 32 13.20 -5.09 -1.16
C ASP A 32 13.00 -5.56 -2.63
N PRO A 33 13.83 -5.16 -3.60
CA PRO A 33 13.68 -5.58 -5.00
C PRO A 33 13.76 -7.09 -5.24
N GLN A 34 14.45 -7.83 -4.38
CA GLN A 34 14.60 -9.29 -4.45
C GLN A 34 13.50 -10.03 -3.68
N ASN A 35 12.97 -9.43 -2.61
CA ASN A 35 11.94 -9.95 -1.71
C ASN A 35 10.86 -8.88 -1.50
N PRO A 36 10.03 -8.59 -2.51
CA PRO A 36 8.94 -7.64 -2.36
C PRO A 36 7.89 -8.19 -1.40
N ILE A 37 7.08 -7.29 -0.86
CA ILE A 37 5.86 -7.69 -0.17
C ILE A 37 4.82 -8.13 -1.21
N GLU A 38 4.37 -9.37 -1.10
CA GLU A 38 3.29 -9.91 -1.93
C GLU A 38 1.95 -9.47 -1.35
N ILE A 39 1.20 -8.67 -2.12
CA ILE A 39 -0.09 -8.11 -1.71
C ILE A 39 -1.14 -8.50 -2.75
N SER A 40 -2.33 -8.88 -2.28
CA SER A 40 -3.52 -9.02 -3.11
C SER A 40 -4.55 -7.94 -2.73
N ASP A 41 -5.61 -7.78 -3.52
CA ASP A 41 -6.52 -6.65 -3.38
C ASP A 41 -7.10 -6.52 -1.98
N TRP A 42 -7.16 -5.30 -1.44
CA TRP A 42 -7.73 -4.99 -0.12
C TRP A 42 -6.99 -5.60 1.07
N HIS A 43 -5.79 -6.16 0.88
CA HIS A 43 -4.97 -6.61 1.98
C HIS A 43 -4.27 -5.44 2.66
N LEU A 44 -4.55 -5.31 3.95
CA LEU A 44 -3.98 -4.31 4.84
C LEU A 44 -2.77 -4.92 5.54
N LEU A 45 -1.59 -4.34 5.33
CA LEU A 45 -0.36 -4.79 5.98
C LEU A 45 0.20 -3.69 6.90
N PRO A 46 0.26 -3.93 8.23
CA PRO A 46 0.87 -3.02 9.17
C PRO A 46 2.38 -3.26 9.30
N PHE A 47 3.16 -2.18 9.23
CA PHE A 47 4.61 -2.21 9.48
C PHE A 47 4.95 -1.26 10.62
N ASN A 48 5.75 -1.73 11.59
CA ASN A 48 6.27 -0.89 12.67
C ASN A 48 7.45 -0.03 12.16
N HIS A 49 7.43 1.26 12.47
CA HIS A 49 8.47 2.21 12.09
C HIS A 49 9.16 2.77 13.35
N PRO A 50 10.23 2.15 13.85
CA PRO A 50 11.02 2.73 14.94
C PRO A 50 11.75 3.97 14.42
N ASP A 51 11.37 5.14 14.94
CA ASP A 51 11.85 6.43 14.47
C ASP A 51 12.89 7.04 15.42
N ASN A 52 13.88 7.75 14.88
CA ASN A 52 14.97 8.41 15.61
C ASN A 52 15.31 9.72 14.89
N SER A 53 16.10 10.57 15.55
CA SER A 53 16.59 11.83 14.98
C SER A 53 17.14 11.64 13.56
N PRO A 54 16.65 12.39 12.54
CA PRO A 54 15.89 13.64 12.65
C PRO A 54 14.36 13.51 12.79
N TYR A 55 13.81 12.31 12.96
CA TYR A 55 12.37 11.99 13.05
C TYR A 55 11.59 12.33 11.78
N LYS A 56 12.24 12.13 10.63
CA LYS A 56 11.68 12.33 9.29
C LYS A 56 12.52 11.57 8.28
N GLY A 57 11.91 11.12 7.20
CA GLY A 57 12.60 10.32 6.19
C GLY A 57 11.65 9.72 5.17
N TRP A 58 12.22 8.95 4.25
CA TRP A 58 11.45 8.21 3.26
C TRP A 58 10.92 6.90 3.84
N ALA A 59 9.78 6.44 3.34
CA ALA A 59 9.35 5.06 3.43
C ALA A 59 9.35 4.47 2.02
N PHE A 60 10.28 3.56 1.75
CA PHE A 60 10.42 2.79 0.52
C PHE A 60 9.59 1.52 0.62
N VAL A 61 8.65 1.36 -0.31
CA VAL A 61 7.72 0.23 -0.33
C VAL A 61 7.91 -0.53 -1.63
N PHE A 62 8.33 -1.79 -1.54
CA PHE A 62 8.52 -2.71 -2.66
C PHE A 62 7.44 -3.76 -2.61
N VAL A 63 6.56 -3.77 -3.61
CA VAL A 63 5.40 -4.65 -3.65
C VAL A 63 5.31 -5.42 -4.95
N LYS A 64 4.67 -6.58 -4.88
CA LYS A 64 4.30 -7.38 -6.04
C LYS A 64 2.80 -7.65 -6.01
N ASN A 65 2.14 -7.35 -7.13
CA ASN A 65 0.73 -7.62 -7.29
C ASN A 65 0.49 -9.12 -7.45
N THR A 66 -0.11 -9.76 -6.44
CA THR A 66 -0.52 -11.18 -6.49
C THR A 66 -2.02 -11.36 -6.71
N SER A 67 -2.75 -10.27 -6.91
CA SER A 67 -4.17 -10.33 -7.27
C SER A 67 -4.39 -10.78 -8.71
N GLN A 68 -5.66 -10.87 -9.10
CA GLN A 68 -6.08 -11.12 -10.49
C GLN A 68 -6.38 -9.82 -11.25
N GLN A 69 -6.34 -8.67 -10.59
CA GLN A 69 -6.72 -7.37 -11.15
C GLN A 69 -5.51 -6.42 -11.20
N ALA A 70 -5.56 -5.44 -12.09
CA ALA A 70 -4.54 -4.40 -12.11
C ALA A 70 -4.84 -3.36 -11.02
N TRP A 71 -3.80 -2.83 -10.37
CA TRP A 71 -3.96 -1.75 -9.39
C TRP A 71 -3.86 -0.39 -10.06
N GLY A 72 -4.80 0.50 -9.75
CA GLY A 72 -4.82 1.87 -10.27
C GLY A 72 -4.30 2.90 -9.29
N ASP A 73 -4.24 2.53 -8.01
CA ASP A 73 -3.80 3.38 -6.93
C ASP A 73 -3.15 2.57 -5.81
N PHE A 74 -2.54 3.30 -4.87
CA PHE A 74 -1.90 2.76 -3.69
C PHE A 74 -2.07 3.71 -2.52
N HIS A 75 -2.55 3.19 -1.40
CA HIS A 75 -2.92 3.98 -0.24
C HIS A 75 -1.99 3.71 0.94
N PHE A 76 -1.78 4.76 1.72
CA PHE A 76 -0.95 4.79 2.90
C PHE A 76 -1.73 5.41 4.05
N LYS A 77 -1.60 4.84 5.24
CA LYS A 77 -2.13 5.41 6.46
C LYS A 77 -1.18 5.23 7.63
N ILE A 78 -0.98 6.29 8.38
CA ILE A 78 -0.25 6.22 9.65
C ILE A 78 -1.20 5.66 10.72
N PHE A 79 -0.70 4.75 11.55
CA PHE A 79 -1.46 4.21 12.66
C PHE A 79 -0.57 4.08 13.91
N SER A 80 -1.23 4.00 15.07
CA SER A 80 -0.56 3.75 16.33
C SER A 80 -0.29 2.26 16.52
N TYR A 81 0.98 1.87 16.65
CA TYR A 81 1.37 0.47 16.84
C TYR A 81 1.34 0.04 18.32
N ASP A 82 1.64 0.96 19.24
CA ASP A 82 1.78 0.70 20.68
C ASP A 82 0.79 1.49 21.54
N GLY A 83 -0.19 2.16 20.93
CA GLY A 83 -1.16 3.03 21.60
C GLY A 83 -0.68 4.48 21.76
N SER A 84 0.48 4.84 21.20
CA SER A 84 0.94 6.22 21.04
C SER A 84 -0.07 7.13 20.31
N ASP A 85 -0.04 8.42 20.63
CA ASP A 85 -0.78 9.43 19.88
C ASP A 85 -0.02 9.80 18.60
N VAL A 86 -0.53 9.37 17.45
CA VAL A 86 0.06 9.63 16.13
C VAL A 86 -0.53 10.85 15.42
N SER A 87 -1.27 11.72 16.13
CA SER A 87 -1.88 12.93 15.55
C SER A 87 -0.88 13.96 15.04
N SER A 88 0.39 13.85 15.41
CA SER A 88 1.49 14.73 14.98
C SER A 88 2.45 14.07 13.98
N VAL A 89 2.09 12.91 13.44
CA VAL A 89 2.85 12.23 12.39
C VAL A 89 2.18 12.51 11.06
N ASP A 90 2.91 13.18 10.16
CA ASP A 90 2.38 13.69 8.91
C ASP A 90 3.05 13.03 7.70
N PHE A 91 2.33 13.00 6.58
CA PHE A 91 2.96 12.91 5.27
C PHE A 91 3.26 14.31 4.74
N LYS A 92 4.41 14.53 4.10
CA LYS A 92 4.77 15.84 3.54
C LYS A 92 5.33 15.74 2.13
N ASP A 93 4.67 16.42 1.20
CA ASP A 93 5.19 16.67 -0.15
C ASP A 93 6.07 17.93 -0.19
N ALA A 94 6.60 18.28 -1.37
CA ALA A 94 7.48 19.44 -1.52
C ALA A 94 6.79 20.76 -1.17
N SER A 95 5.47 20.86 -1.35
CA SER A 95 4.69 22.05 -1.02
C SER A 95 4.57 22.31 0.49
N MET A 96 4.71 21.25 1.29
CA MET A 96 4.67 21.29 2.76
C MET A 96 6.06 21.22 3.42
N GLY A 97 7.13 21.38 2.62
CA GLY A 97 8.52 21.30 3.11
C GLY A 97 9.04 19.87 3.31
N GLY A 98 8.38 18.87 2.74
CA GLY A 98 8.85 17.51 2.58
C GLY A 98 9.35 17.24 1.16
N MET A 99 9.01 16.07 0.61
CA MET A 99 9.43 15.64 -0.72
C MET A 99 8.26 14.96 -1.44
N ASP A 100 8.08 15.26 -2.73
CA ASP A 100 7.01 14.65 -3.53
C ASP A 100 7.18 13.12 -3.62
N PRO A 101 6.08 12.34 -3.53
CA PRO A 101 6.17 10.90 -3.57
C PRO A 101 6.71 10.41 -4.92
N ILE A 102 7.45 9.30 -4.89
CA ILE A 102 8.08 8.71 -6.08
C ILE A 102 7.45 7.33 -6.33
N SER A 103 7.22 6.99 -7.59
CA SER A 103 6.80 5.65 -8.01
C SER A 103 7.55 5.20 -9.25
N THR A 104 7.66 3.88 -9.43
CA THR A 104 8.03 3.29 -10.73
C THR A 104 6.95 3.47 -11.79
N GLN A 105 5.70 3.71 -11.38
CA GLN A 105 4.59 3.94 -12.30
C GLN A 105 4.57 5.39 -12.78
N THR A 106 4.31 5.57 -14.07
CA THR A 106 4.29 6.90 -14.71
C THR A 106 2.95 7.62 -14.53
N GLY A 107 2.96 8.95 -14.67
CA GLY A 107 1.74 9.77 -14.55
C GLY A 107 1.18 9.86 -13.12
N LEU A 108 2.04 9.66 -12.12
CA LEU A 108 1.69 9.69 -10.70
C LEU A 108 1.05 11.02 -10.30
N THR A 109 -0.10 10.94 -9.64
CA THR A 109 -0.72 12.05 -8.90
C THR A 109 -1.01 11.60 -7.47
N TRP A 110 -1.18 12.51 -6.52
CA TRP A 110 -1.38 12.14 -5.12
C TRP A 110 -2.30 13.09 -4.35
N THR A 111 -2.83 12.61 -3.24
CA THR A 111 -3.56 13.39 -2.24
C THR A 111 -3.02 13.10 -0.84
N ILE A 112 -2.93 14.12 0.01
CA ILE A 112 -2.50 14.01 1.40
C ILE A 112 -3.59 14.57 2.30
N ASN A 113 -3.93 13.85 3.37
CA ASN A 113 -4.84 14.28 4.41
C ASN A 113 -4.19 14.12 5.79
N ASN A 114 -3.58 15.21 6.27
CA ASN A 114 -3.01 15.30 7.62
C ASN A 114 -4.02 15.83 8.66
N THR A 115 -5.29 16.04 8.28
CA THR A 115 -6.32 16.59 9.20
C THR A 115 -7.02 15.52 10.03
N VAL A 116 -6.82 14.24 9.68
CA VAL A 116 -7.36 13.08 10.39
C VAL A 116 -6.30 12.47 11.30
N VAL A 117 -6.71 11.87 12.42
CA VAL A 117 -5.78 11.14 13.29
C VAL A 117 -5.29 9.90 12.56
N GLY A 118 -3.97 9.82 12.38
CA GLY A 118 -3.35 8.85 11.49
C GLY A 118 -3.45 9.35 10.05
N ALA A 119 -2.53 10.24 9.68
CA ALA A 119 -2.50 10.87 8.36
C ALA A 119 -2.62 9.84 7.23
N GLU A 120 -3.26 10.26 6.14
CA GLU A 120 -3.53 9.40 4.98
C GLU A 120 -2.91 10.01 3.71
N MET A 121 -2.36 9.15 2.86
CA MET A 121 -1.88 9.52 1.52
C MET A 121 -2.39 8.50 0.52
N SER A 122 -2.78 8.96 -0.67
CA SER A 122 -3.16 8.10 -1.79
C SER A 122 -2.39 8.50 -3.04
N LEU A 123 -1.84 7.52 -3.73
CA LEU A 123 -1.10 7.65 -4.97
C LEU A 123 -1.94 7.07 -6.11
N TYR A 124 -2.11 7.81 -7.20
CA TYR A 124 -2.93 7.41 -8.35
C TYR A 124 -2.08 7.34 -9.61
N PHE A 125 -2.18 6.23 -10.34
CA PHE A 125 -1.39 5.93 -11.54
C PHE A 125 -2.20 5.15 -12.58
N TYR A 126 -3.45 5.56 -12.81
CA TYR A 126 -4.39 4.88 -13.73
C TYR A 126 -3.90 4.75 -15.19
N GLY A 127 -2.97 5.60 -15.63
CA GLY A 127 -2.36 5.52 -16.96
C GLY A 127 -1.30 4.42 -17.11
N ASP A 128 -0.78 3.92 -15.98
CA ASP A 128 0.29 2.93 -15.90
C ASP A 128 0.06 2.01 -14.68
N PRO A 129 -0.98 1.17 -14.72
CA PRO A 129 -1.39 0.38 -13.57
C PRO A 129 -0.41 -0.76 -13.27
N VAL A 130 -0.36 -1.21 -12.01
CA VAL A 130 0.46 -2.36 -11.62
C VAL A 130 -0.28 -3.65 -11.97
N LEU A 131 0.17 -4.36 -13.00
CA LEU A 131 -0.47 -5.58 -13.51
C LEU A 131 -0.26 -6.79 -12.58
N PRO A 132 -1.12 -7.83 -12.66
CA PRO A 132 -0.89 -9.09 -11.97
C PRO A 132 0.51 -9.66 -12.23
N GLY A 133 1.22 -10.00 -11.16
CA GLY A 133 2.60 -10.50 -11.15
C GLY A 133 3.68 -9.41 -11.27
N GLN A 134 3.31 -8.15 -11.53
CA GLN A 134 4.24 -7.04 -11.68
C GLN A 134 4.74 -6.51 -10.32
N PHE A 135 5.98 -6.04 -10.34
CA PHE A 135 6.61 -5.35 -9.21
C PHE A 135 6.41 -3.84 -9.34
N ALA A 136 6.18 -3.17 -8.22
CA ALA A 136 6.14 -1.72 -8.14
C ALA A 136 6.91 -1.23 -6.90
N GLN A 137 7.47 -0.04 -7.02
CA GLN A 137 8.09 0.66 -5.91
C GLN A 137 7.37 1.99 -5.69
N PHE A 138 7.14 2.31 -4.41
CA PHE A 138 6.63 3.60 -3.97
C PHE A 138 7.56 4.18 -2.89
N GLN A 139 7.68 5.50 -2.86
CA GLN A 139 8.43 6.23 -1.84
C GLN A 139 7.54 7.37 -1.34
N VAL A 140 7.30 7.40 -0.03
CA VAL A 140 6.51 8.47 0.62
C VAL A 140 7.32 9.10 1.73
N TYR A 141 7.22 10.41 1.91
CA TYR A 141 7.99 11.13 2.92
C TYR A 141 7.13 11.38 4.16
N THR A 142 7.65 10.97 5.33
CA THR A 142 6.98 11.15 6.62
C THR A 142 7.74 12.11 7.52
N ASP A 143 7.03 12.87 8.34
CA ASP A 143 7.59 13.78 9.34
C ASP A 143 6.90 13.55 10.70
N ASN A 144 7.70 13.16 11.69
CA ASN A 144 7.33 12.91 13.08
C ASN A 144 8.15 13.81 14.03
N THR A 145 8.73 14.92 13.53
CA THR A 145 9.60 15.80 14.32
C THR A 145 8.87 16.40 15.53
N ALA A 146 7.55 16.61 15.41
CA ALA A 146 6.72 17.21 16.45
C ALA A 146 6.41 16.23 17.60
N GLY A 147 5.95 15.01 17.27
CA GLY A 147 5.54 14.00 18.25
C GLY A 147 6.67 13.14 18.78
N LYS A 148 7.61 12.75 17.91
CA LYS A 148 8.68 11.78 18.21
C LYS A 148 8.12 10.50 18.82
N VAL A 149 6.97 10.06 18.30
CA VAL A 149 6.27 8.87 18.78
C VAL A 149 6.58 7.67 17.90
N ASN A 150 6.43 6.46 18.43
CA ASN A 150 6.39 5.27 17.59
C ASN A 150 5.12 5.31 16.74
N PHE A 151 5.24 4.97 15.47
CA PHE A 151 4.09 4.83 14.58
C PHE A 151 4.31 3.65 13.64
N GLY A 152 3.25 3.23 12.99
CA GLY A 152 3.31 2.27 11.91
C GLY A 152 2.74 2.82 10.62
N LEU A 153 3.09 2.17 9.53
CA LEU A 153 2.56 2.44 8.20
C LEU A 153 1.66 1.28 7.76
N MET A 154 0.44 1.62 7.39
CA MET A 154 -0.54 0.72 6.81
C MET A 154 -0.59 0.98 5.31
N ILE A 155 -0.51 -0.08 4.51
CA ILE A 155 -0.53 0.01 3.05
C ILE A 155 -1.60 -0.91 2.47
N TRP A 156 -2.25 -0.46 1.40
CA TRP A 156 -3.15 -1.29 0.60
C TRP A 156 -3.32 -0.71 -0.82
N PRO A 157 -3.36 -1.56 -1.85
CA PRO A 157 -3.73 -1.16 -3.20
C PRO A 157 -5.25 -1.20 -3.40
N SER A 158 -5.75 -0.53 -4.44
CA SER A 158 -7.09 -0.78 -4.96
C SER A 158 -7.10 -1.00 -6.49
N PRO A 159 -8.08 -1.76 -7.02
CA PRO A 159 -8.16 -2.03 -8.44
C PRO A 159 -8.38 -0.78 -9.29
N VAL A 160 -7.98 -0.81 -10.55
CA VAL A 160 -8.37 0.23 -11.52
C VAL A 160 -9.90 0.27 -11.61
N PRO A 161 -10.57 1.41 -11.34
CA PRO A 161 -12.01 1.53 -11.49
C PRO A 161 -12.42 1.14 -12.90
N GLU A 162 -13.43 0.26 -13.03
CA GLU A 162 -13.97 -0.08 -14.33
C GLU A 162 -14.47 1.20 -15.02
N PRO A 163 -14.04 1.49 -16.27
CA PRO A 163 -14.51 2.65 -16.97
C PRO A 163 -16.03 2.63 -17.06
N SER A 164 -16.68 3.67 -16.52
CA SER A 164 -18.15 3.83 -16.60
C SER A 164 -18.66 3.83 -18.05
N VAL A 165 -17.77 4.05 -19.03
CA VAL A 165 -18.01 3.90 -20.46
C VAL A 165 -18.50 2.50 -20.82
N LEU A 166 -18.04 1.44 -20.16
CA LEU A 166 -18.53 0.08 -20.41
C LEU A 166 -19.99 -0.07 -19.99
N LEU A 167 -20.36 0.47 -18.83
CA LEU A 167 -21.75 0.51 -18.38
C LEU A 167 -22.62 1.39 -19.28
N ALA A 168 -22.09 2.55 -19.71
CA ALA A 168 -22.78 3.45 -20.63
C ALA A 168 -23.00 2.81 -22.01
N LEU A 169 -21.99 2.11 -22.54
CA LEU A 169 -22.10 1.37 -23.79
C LEU A 169 -23.10 0.22 -23.67
N SER A 170 -23.03 -0.55 -22.58
CA SER A 170 -23.92 -1.67 -22.33
C SER A 170 -25.38 -1.22 -22.23
N SER A 171 -25.64 -0.16 -21.46
CA SER A 171 -26.97 0.43 -21.35
C SER A 171 -27.44 1.04 -22.68
N GLY A 172 -26.54 1.65 -23.45
CA GLY A 172 -26.82 2.14 -24.80
C GLY A 172 -27.25 1.04 -25.78
N LEU A 173 -26.53 -0.10 -25.78
CA LEU A 173 -26.86 -1.26 -26.61
C LEU A 173 -28.19 -1.91 -26.22
N ILE A 174 -28.48 -2.03 -24.92
CA ILE A 174 -29.77 -2.52 -24.43
C ILE A 174 -30.91 -1.58 -24.86
N GLY A 175 -30.70 -0.27 -24.73
CA GLY A 175 -31.65 0.73 -25.20
C GLY A 175 -31.92 0.62 -26.70
N ALA A 176 -30.87 0.53 -27.52
CA ALA A 176 -30.97 0.38 -28.97
C ALA A 176 -31.70 -0.92 -29.37
N ALA A 177 -31.40 -2.04 -28.72
CA ALA A 177 -32.08 -3.31 -28.94
C ALA A 177 -33.59 -3.22 -28.59
N GLY A 178 -33.93 -2.58 -27.47
CA GLY A 178 -35.31 -2.31 -27.09
C GLY A 178 -36.08 -1.48 -28.13
N PHE A 179 -35.46 -0.42 -28.66
CA PHE A 179 -36.04 0.38 -29.74
C PHE A 179 -36.23 -0.43 -31.03
N ALA A 180 -35.24 -1.24 -31.42
CA ALA A 180 -35.33 -2.07 -32.62
C ALA A 180 -36.45 -3.12 -32.52
N TRP A 181 -36.61 -3.73 -31.34
CA TRP A 181 -37.69 -4.69 -31.07
C TRP A 181 -39.07 -4.03 -31.14
N ARG A 182 -39.21 -2.81 -30.59
CA ARG A 182 -40.48 -2.06 -30.65
C ARG A 182 -40.91 -1.75 -32.09
N LYS A 183 -39.98 -1.45 -33.01
CA LYS A 183 -40.31 -1.12 -34.41
C LYS A 183 -40.82 -2.33 -35.21
N ARG A 184 -40.54 -3.56 -34.77
CA ARG A 184 -40.96 -4.79 -35.46
C ARG A 184 -42.33 -5.29 -35.02
N ARG A 185 -42.89 -4.72 -33.95
CA ARG A 185 -44.27 -4.97 -33.50
C ARG A 185 -45.18 -3.87 -34.02
#